data_AF-A0A096ZSV9-F1
#
_entry.id   AF-A0A096ZSV9-F1
#
_cell.length_a   1.000
_cell.length_b   1.000
_cell.length_c   1.000
_cell.angle_alpha   90.00
_cell.angle_beta   90.00
_cell.angle_gamma   90.00
#
_symmetry.space_group_name_H-M   'P 1'
#
loop_
_entity.id
_entity.type
_entity.pdbx_description
1 polymer ?
#
loop_
_entity_poly.entity_id
_entity_poly.type
_entity_poly.pdbx_seq_one_letter_code
_entity_poly.pdbx_strand_id
1 'polypeptide(L)'
;DEMELTPEIEENIAELTQDPNLYAKLASSIAPEIYGHDDVKKALLLLLVGGVTKGMGDGMKIRGDINVCLMGDPGVAKSQLLKYISKIAPRGVYTTGRGSSGVGLTAAVMRDPVTDEMVLEGGALVLADNGICCIDEFDKMEESDRTAIHEVMEQQTISISKAGITTTLNARTSILAAA
;
A
#
# COMPACT_ATOMS: atom_id res chain seq x y z
N ASP A 1 -1.45 11.72 -13.57
CA ASP A 1 -2.44 11.45 -14.63
C ASP A 1 -3.81 11.27 -14.00
N GLU A 2 -4.59 12.35 -13.96
CA GLU A 2 -6.02 12.25 -13.66
C GLU A 2 -6.69 11.67 -14.91
N MET A 3 -7.33 10.51 -14.80
CA MET A 3 -8.15 9.97 -15.88
C MET A 3 -9.30 10.94 -16.15
N GLU A 4 -9.31 11.57 -17.32
CA GLU A 4 -10.45 12.38 -17.76
C GLU A 4 -11.63 11.46 -18.06
N LEU A 5 -12.78 11.76 -17.44
CA LEU A 5 -14.05 11.07 -17.70
C LEU A 5 -14.55 11.49 -19.08
N THR A 6 -14.28 10.66 -20.08
CA THR A 6 -14.91 10.80 -21.41
C THR A 6 -16.31 10.18 -21.37
N PRO A 7 -17.25 10.67 -22.21
CA PRO A 7 -18.61 10.11 -22.27
C PRO A 7 -18.62 8.61 -22.64
N GLU A 8 -17.63 8.14 -23.39
CA GLU A 8 -17.46 6.71 -23.69
C GLU A 8 -17.10 5.88 -22.43
N ILE A 9 -16.26 6.41 -21.54
CA ILE A 9 -15.93 5.75 -20.28
C ILE A 9 -17.16 5.67 -19.38
N GLU A 10 -17.97 6.73 -19.34
CA GLU A 10 -19.21 6.76 -18.56
C GLU A 10 -20.22 5.70 -19.03
N GLU A 11 -20.40 5.55 -20.35
CA GLU A 11 -21.27 4.52 -20.93
C GLU A 11 -20.77 3.11 -20.58
N ASN A 12 -19.47 2.87 -20.73
CA ASN A 12 -18.85 1.58 -20.37
C ASN A 12 -19.01 1.26 -18.87
N ILE A 13 -18.88 2.26 -17.98
CA ILE A 13 -19.10 2.09 -16.54
C ILE A 13 -20.59 1.79 -16.25
N ALA A 14 -21.51 2.46 -16.94
CA ALA A 14 -22.94 2.22 -16.80
C ALA A 14 -23.33 0.80 -17.23
N GLU A 15 -22.73 0.27 -18.29
CA GLU A 15 -22.94 -1.13 -18.69
C GLU A 15 -22.37 -2.11 -17.67
N LEU A 16 -21.14 -1.87 -17.19
CA LEU A 16 -20.48 -2.73 -16.19
C LEU A 16 -21.26 -2.81 -14.87
N THR A 17 -21.85 -1.70 -14.43
CA THR A 17 -22.65 -1.65 -13.20
C THR A 17 -23.96 -2.43 -13.28
N GLN A 18 -24.47 -2.72 -14.49
CA GLN A 18 -25.66 -3.55 -14.68
C GLN A 18 -25.36 -5.06 -14.64
N ASP A 19 -24.09 -5.47 -14.71
CA ASP A 19 -23.72 -6.87 -14.69
C ASP A 19 -23.78 -7.46 -13.27
N PRO A 20 -24.64 -8.47 -13.00
CA PRO A 20 -24.72 -9.11 -11.69
C PRO A 20 -23.44 -9.87 -11.29
N ASN A 21 -22.58 -10.21 -12.26
CA ASN A 21 -21.30 -10.88 -12.04
C ASN A 21 -20.09 -9.94 -12.04
N LEU A 22 -20.31 -8.61 -11.99
CA LEU A 22 -19.24 -7.61 -12.02
C LEU A 22 -18.11 -7.92 -11.03
N TYR A 23 -18.46 -8.28 -9.80
CA TYR A 23 -17.49 -8.58 -8.74
C TYR A 23 -16.54 -9.74 -9.11
N ALA A 24 -17.10 -10.83 -9.64
CA ALA A 24 -16.31 -11.99 -10.05
C ALA A 24 -15.46 -11.68 -11.29
N LYS A 25 -16.01 -10.93 -12.25
CA LYS A 25 -15.29 -10.48 -13.44
C LYS A 25 -14.10 -9.60 -13.08
N LEU A 26 -14.30 -8.57 -12.26
CA LEU A 26 -13.23 -7.69 -11.79
C LEU A 26 -12.13 -8.45 -11.06
N ALA A 27 -12.50 -9.37 -10.16
CA ALA A 27 -11.54 -10.22 -9.47
C ALA A 27 -10.74 -11.11 -10.44
N SER A 28 -11.40 -11.73 -11.43
CA SER A 28 -10.72 -12.57 -12.43
C SER A 28 -9.78 -11.78 -13.34
N SER A 29 -10.08 -10.49 -13.58
CA SER A 29 -9.24 -9.57 -14.34
C SER A 29 -7.98 -9.14 -13.58
N ILE A 30 -7.92 -9.33 -12.26
CA ILE A 30 -6.70 -9.12 -11.48
C ILE A 30 -5.76 -10.31 -11.71
N ALA A 31 -4.57 -10.03 -12.24
CA ALA A 31 -3.51 -10.99 -12.54
C ALA A 31 -4.02 -12.15 -13.41
N PRO A 32 -4.39 -11.89 -14.69
CA PRO A 32 -4.92 -12.92 -15.59
C PRO A 32 -3.88 -14.02 -15.90
N GLU A 33 -2.60 -13.73 -15.73
CA GLU A 33 -1.49 -14.69 -15.87
C GLU A 33 -1.52 -15.80 -14.80
N ILE A 34 -2.16 -15.56 -13.66
CA ILE A 34 -2.21 -16.51 -12.54
C ILE A 34 -3.55 -17.22 -12.57
N TYR A 35 -3.50 -18.54 -12.76
CA TYR A 35 -4.68 -19.40 -12.74
C TYR A 35 -5.15 -19.68 -11.30
N GLY A 36 -6.46 -19.57 -11.08
CA GLY A 36 -7.10 -19.84 -9.78
C GLY A 36 -6.93 -18.70 -8.77
N HIS A 37 -6.93 -19.06 -7.48
CA HIS A 37 -6.88 -18.14 -6.34
C HIS A 37 -7.99 -17.08 -6.35
N ASP A 38 -9.20 -17.45 -6.76
CA ASP A 38 -10.33 -16.51 -6.93
C ASP A 38 -10.62 -15.72 -5.65
N ASP A 39 -10.55 -16.37 -4.48
CA ASP A 39 -10.79 -15.71 -3.20
C ASP A 39 -9.67 -14.73 -2.81
N VAL A 40 -8.42 -15.04 -3.18
CA VAL A 40 -7.29 -14.11 -2.98
C VAL A 40 -7.45 -12.91 -3.90
N LYS A 41 -7.80 -13.11 -5.17
CA LYS A 41 -8.02 -12.02 -6.13
C LYS A 41 -9.17 -11.12 -5.70
N LYS A 42 -10.25 -11.68 -5.18
CA LYS A 42 -11.35 -10.95 -4.54
C LYS A 42 -10.90 -10.11 -3.35
N ALA A 43 -10.05 -10.65 -2.48
CA ALA A 43 -9.49 -9.90 -1.34
C ALA A 43 -8.59 -8.75 -1.82
N LEU A 44 -7.77 -8.98 -2.86
CA LEU A 44 -6.94 -7.94 -3.47
C LEU A 44 -7.77 -6.85 -4.17
N LEU A 45 -8.92 -7.21 -4.75
CA LEU A 45 -9.86 -6.22 -5.28
C LEU A 45 -10.40 -5.32 -4.16
N LEU A 46 -10.81 -5.90 -3.02
CA LEU A 46 -11.28 -5.13 -1.86
C LEU A 46 -10.18 -4.23 -1.29
N LEU A 47 -8.92 -4.69 -1.30
CA LEU A 47 -7.76 -3.88 -0.94
C LEU A 47 -7.59 -2.67 -1.87
N LEU A 48 -7.74 -2.85 -3.18
CA LEU A 48 -7.62 -1.76 -4.17
C LEU A 48 -8.74 -0.73 -4.05
N VAL A 49 -9.96 -1.17 -3.74
CA VAL A 49 -11.11 -0.27 -3.55
C VAL A 49 -10.99 0.49 -2.23
N GLY A 50 -10.49 -0.17 -1.18
CA GLY A 50 -10.38 0.40 0.16
C GLY A 50 -11.74 0.60 0.84
N GLY A 51 -11.69 1.10 2.07
CA GLY A 51 -12.88 1.44 2.87
C GLY A 51 -12.97 2.94 3.15
N VAL A 52 -14.05 3.34 3.82
CA VAL A 52 -14.27 4.74 4.19
C VAL A 52 -13.68 5.01 5.58
N THR A 53 -12.67 5.86 5.64
CA THR A 53 -12.13 6.38 6.91
C THR A 53 -13.14 7.30 7.56
N LYS A 54 -13.53 7.01 8.81
CA LYS A 54 -14.55 7.78 9.55
C LYS A 54 -13.90 8.65 10.61
N GLY A 55 -14.22 9.95 10.61
CA GLY A 55 -13.91 10.84 11.71
C GLY A 55 -15.04 10.85 12.72
N MET A 56 -14.74 10.58 14.00
CA MET A 56 -15.67 10.82 15.09
C MET A 56 -15.58 12.29 15.53
N GLY A 57 -16.69 12.84 16.05
CA GLY A 57 -16.77 14.23 16.50
C GLY A 57 -15.80 14.61 17.63
N ASP A 58 -15.18 13.61 18.26
CA ASP A 58 -14.19 13.75 19.32
C ASP A 58 -12.74 13.83 18.79
N GLY A 59 -12.56 13.98 17.46
CA GLY A 59 -11.24 14.06 16.82
C GLY A 59 -10.56 12.71 16.56
N MET A 60 -11.12 11.61 17.06
CA MET A 60 -10.65 10.25 16.79
C MET A 60 -10.96 9.85 15.33
N LYS A 61 -9.98 9.24 14.66
CA LYS A 61 -10.14 8.72 13.29
C LYS A 61 -10.16 7.21 13.32
N ILE A 62 -11.14 6.60 12.65
CA ILE A 62 -11.25 5.17 12.45
C ILE A 62 -10.79 4.88 11.03
N ARG A 63 -9.70 4.11 10.93
CA ARG A 63 -9.10 3.69 9.66
C ARG A 63 -10.11 2.90 8.82
N GLY A 64 -10.28 3.27 7.56
CA GLY A 64 -11.05 2.52 6.57
C GLY A 64 -10.21 1.54 5.75
N ASP A 65 -8.90 1.72 5.73
CA ASP A 65 -7.95 0.95 4.92
C ASP A 65 -7.78 -0.50 5.40
N ILE A 66 -7.74 -1.42 4.46
CA ILE A 66 -7.62 -2.86 4.73
C ILE A 66 -6.15 -3.26 4.58
N ASN A 67 -5.61 -4.01 5.52
CA ASN A 67 -4.29 -4.63 5.36
C ASN A 67 -4.49 -6.12 5.07
N VAL A 68 -3.73 -6.66 4.13
CA VAL A 68 -3.82 -8.06 3.71
C VAL A 68 -2.44 -8.71 3.82
N CYS A 69 -2.38 -9.91 4.40
CA CYS A 69 -1.17 -10.72 4.44
C CYS A 69 -1.44 -12.04 3.71
N LEU A 70 -0.64 -12.32 2.69
CA LEU A 70 -0.68 -13.57 1.93
C LEU A 70 0.35 -14.54 2.53
N MET A 71 -0.15 -15.59 3.17
CA MET A 71 0.68 -16.71 3.63
C MET A 71 0.44 -17.94 2.78
N GLY A 72 1.50 -18.67 2.45
CA GLY A 72 1.38 -19.91 1.68
C GLY A 72 2.72 -20.55 1.36
N ASP A 73 2.70 -21.66 0.63
CA ASP A 73 3.91 -22.36 0.26
C ASP A 73 4.78 -21.55 -0.73
N PRO A 74 6.09 -21.80 -0.78
CA PRO A 74 6.95 -21.27 -1.84
C PRO A 74 6.44 -21.70 -3.23
N GLY A 75 6.48 -20.80 -4.20
CA GLY A 75 6.11 -21.09 -5.59
C GLY A 75 4.63 -20.92 -5.95
N VAL A 76 3.77 -20.49 -5.02
CA VAL A 76 2.33 -20.22 -5.29
C VAL A 76 2.07 -18.81 -5.86
N ALA A 77 3.03 -18.24 -6.60
CA ALA A 77 2.93 -16.93 -7.26
C ALA A 77 2.59 -15.70 -6.38
N LYS A 78 2.75 -15.78 -5.05
CA LYS A 78 2.52 -14.65 -4.10
C LYS A 78 3.23 -13.37 -4.53
N SER A 79 4.54 -13.43 -4.74
CA SER A 79 5.35 -12.28 -5.16
C SER A 79 4.90 -11.68 -6.50
N GLN A 80 4.35 -12.50 -7.40
CA GLN A 80 3.84 -12.05 -8.69
C GLN A 80 2.52 -11.28 -8.52
N LEU A 81 1.64 -11.73 -7.61
CA LEU A 81 0.44 -10.98 -7.23
C LEU A 81 0.80 -9.61 -6.65
N LEU A 82 1.78 -9.55 -5.74
CA LEU A 82 2.23 -8.28 -5.14
C LEU A 82 2.74 -7.30 -6.20
N LYS A 83 3.62 -7.76 -7.11
CA LYS A 83 4.14 -6.95 -8.22
C LYS A 83 3.06 -6.48 -9.18
N TYR A 84 2.01 -7.27 -9.36
CA TYR A 84 0.89 -6.90 -10.21
C TYR A 84 0.05 -5.79 -9.56
N ILE A 85 -0.28 -5.95 -8.27
CA ILE A 85 -1.03 -4.94 -7.50
C ILE A 85 -0.25 -3.63 -7.40
N SER A 86 1.06 -3.67 -7.16
CA SER A 86 1.88 -2.45 -7.11
C SER A 86 1.91 -1.68 -8.42
N LYS A 87 1.73 -2.35 -9.57
CA LYS A 87 1.66 -1.70 -10.89
C LYS A 87 0.29 -1.10 -11.19
N ILE A 88 -0.78 -1.71 -10.69
CA ILE A 88 -2.15 -1.24 -10.92
C ILE A 88 -2.52 -0.12 -9.95
N ALA A 89 -2.05 -0.19 -8.71
CA ALA A 89 -2.36 0.82 -7.72
C ALA A 89 -1.74 2.18 -8.13
N PRO A 90 -2.52 3.29 -8.09
CA PRO A 90 -2.05 4.62 -8.51
C PRO A 90 -0.85 5.13 -7.70
N ARG A 91 -0.65 4.60 -6.50
CA ARG A 91 0.51 4.83 -5.63
C ARG A 91 0.99 3.51 -5.02
N GLY A 92 1.29 2.55 -5.88
CA GLY A 92 1.82 1.25 -5.50
C GLY A 92 3.34 1.28 -5.33
N VAL A 93 3.83 0.99 -4.13
CA VAL A 93 5.27 0.80 -3.88
C VAL A 93 5.52 -0.66 -3.58
N TYR A 94 6.45 -1.29 -4.30
CA TYR A 94 6.89 -2.66 -4.03
C TYR A 94 8.25 -2.64 -3.35
N THR A 95 8.36 -3.38 -2.25
CA THR A 95 9.61 -3.51 -1.51
C THR A 95 9.76 -4.92 -0.94
N THR A 96 10.99 -5.31 -0.61
CA THR A 96 11.32 -6.62 -0.02
C THR A 96 11.78 -6.44 1.42
N GLY A 97 11.38 -7.34 2.32
CA GLY A 97 11.74 -7.32 3.73
C GLY A 97 13.24 -7.37 4.01
N ARG A 98 14.03 -7.98 3.12
CA ARG A 98 15.51 -7.96 3.22
C ARG A 98 16.15 -6.73 2.59
N GLY A 99 15.53 -6.14 1.57
CA GLY A 99 16.07 -4.97 0.87
C GLY A 99 15.58 -3.63 1.43
N SER A 100 14.60 -3.64 2.32
CA SER A 100 14.09 -2.46 3.01
C SER A 100 14.66 -2.43 4.41
N SER A 101 15.49 -1.45 4.70
CA SER A 101 15.85 -1.10 6.08
C SER A 101 14.80 -0.16 6.66
N GLY A 102 14.73 -0.03 7.99
CA GLY A 102 13.79 0.87 8.65
C GLY A 102 13.85 2.31 8.13
N VAL A 103 15.03 2.78 7.71
CA VAL A 103 15.22 4.10 7.06
C VAL A 103 14.60 4.16 5.66
N GLY A 104 14.70 3.08 4.88
CA GLY A 104 14.09 2.98 3.56
C GLY A 104 12.57 2.80 3.60
N LEU A 105 12.02 2.25 4.69
CA LEU A 105 10.58 2.14 4.91
C LEU A 105 9.95 3.45 5.40
N THR A 106 10.60 4.12 6.36
CA THR A 106 10.03 5.28 7.06
C THR A 106 10.42 6.60 6.43
N ALA A 107 11.50 7.22 6.90
CA ALA A 107 12.16 8.35 6.27
C ALA A 107 13.61 8.40 6.73
N ALA A 108 14.48 8.92 5.88
CA ALA A 108 15.87 9.16 6.17
C ALA A 108 16.13 10.65 6.40
N VAL A 109 17.01 10.97 7.33
CA VAL A 109 17.56 12.32 7.45
C VAL A 109 18.91 12.33 6.76
N MET A 110 19.04 13.15 5.72
CA MET A 110 20.27 13.31 4.96
C MET A 110 20.78 14.73 5.08
N ARG A 111 22.09 14.92 4.93
CA ARG A 111 22.69 16.24 4.86
C ARG A 111 22.89 16.60 3.40
N ASP A 112 22.30 17.70 2.95
CA ASP A 112 22.48 18.18 1.59
C ASP A 112 23.91 18.72 1.42
N PRO A 113 24.72 18.18 0.48
CA PRO A 113 26.10 18.62 0.28
C PRO A 113 26.23 20.05 -0.25
N VAL A 114 25.15 20.65 -0.78
CA VAL A 114 25.17 22.01 -1.34
C VAL A 114 24.83 23.06 -0.28
N THR A 115 23.77 22.83 0.49
CA THR A 115 23.25 23.77 1.49
C THR A 115 23.80 23.50 2.90
N ASP A 116 24.40 22.33 3.13
CA ASP A 116 24.88 21.83 4.43
C ASP A 116 23.76 21.65 5.49
N GLU A 117 22.50 21.78 5.06
CA GLU A 117 21.29 21.63 5.87
C GLU A 117 20.83 20.16 5.95
N MET A 118 20.13 19.82 7.02
CA MET A 118 19.54 18.51 7.22
C MET A 118 18.18 18.46 6.53
N VAL A 119 18.05 17.59 5.54
CA VAL A 119 16.82 17.35 4.76
C VAL A 119 16.20 16.01 5.15
N LEU A 120 14.88 15.93 5.09
CA LEU A 120 14.11 14.72 5.36
C LEU A 120 13.63 14.11 4.03
N GLU A 121 14.04 12.88 3.75
CA GLU A 121 13.63 12.13 2.57
C GLU A 121 12.64 11.03 2.97
N GLY A 122 11.45 11.03 2.37
CA GLY A 122 10.41 10.04 2.64
C GLY A 122 10.77 8.66 2.13
N GLY A 123 10.58 7.63 2.95
CA GLY A 123 10.74 6.23 2.58
C GLY A 123 9.50 5.66 1.89
N ALA A 124 9.53 4.36 1.62
CA ALA A 124 8.52 3.63 0.86
C ALA A 124 7.09 3.81 1.40
N LEU A 125 6.90 3.84 2.72
CA LEU A 125 5.57 3.99 3.34
C LEU A 125 5.04 5.42 3.21
N VAL A 126 5.92 6.43 3.26
CA VAL A 126 5.52 7.83 3.07
C VAL A 126 5.18 8.09 1.60
N LEU A 127 5.96 7.53 0.67
CA LEU A 127 5.72 7.65 -0.77
C LEU A 127 4.43 6.97 -1.21
N ALA A 128 4.01 5.92 -0.49
CA ALA A 128 2.77 5.19 -0.75
C ALA A 128 1.52 5.82 -0.11
N ASP A 129 1.55 7.07 0.40
CA ASP A 129 0.38 7.73 1.02
C ASP A 129 -0.86 7.77 0.12
N ASN A 130 -1.99 7.30 0.66
CA ASN A 130 -3.26 6.98 -0.02
C ASN A 130 -3.14 5.91 -1.13
N GLY A 131 -2.17 5.02 -0.99
CA GLY A 131 -1.89 3.93 -1.93
C GLY A 131 -1.69 2.60 -1.23
N ILE A 132 -0.91 1.73 -1.87
CA ILE A 132 -0.63 0.38 -1.39
C ILE A 132 0.87 0.18 -1.29
N CYS A 133 1.35 -0.21 -0.11
CA CYS A 133 2.71 -0.66 0.09
C CYS A 133 2.74 -2.19 0.08
N CYS A 134 3.36 -2.76 -0.95
CA CYS A 134 3.55 -4.20 -1.10
C CYS A 134 4.89 -4.61 -0.51
N ILE A 135 4.87 -5.50 0.49
CA ILE A 135 6.06 -5.99 1.20
C ILE A 135 6.19 -7.50 0.99
N ASP A 136 7.22 -7.88 0.24
CA ASP A 136 7.59 -9.29 0.02
C ASP A 136 8.58 -9.78 1.08
N GLU A 137 8.68 -11.09 1.31
CA GLU A 137 9.52 -11.68 2.39
C GLU A 137 9.30 -11.01 3.76
N PHE A 138 8.04 -10.79 4.15
CA PHE A 138 7.68 -10.11 5.40
C PHE A 138 8.24 -10.81 6.64
N ASP A 139 8.41 -12.14 6.58
CA ASP A 139 9.01 -12.93 7.66
C ASP A 139 10.51 -12.68 7.84
N LYS A 140 11.21 -12.17 6.82
CA LYS A 140 12.66 -11.89 6.84
C LYS A 140 13.02 -10.49 7.33
N MET A 141 12.03 -9.65 7.64
CA MET A 141 12.27 -8.31 8.20
C MET A 141 12.86 -8.35 9.61
N GLU A 142 13.77 -7.41 9.88
CA GLU A 142 14.34 -7.17 11.21
C GLU A 142 13.30 -6.60 12.19
N GLU A 143 13.53 -6.80 13.48
CA GLU A 143 12.58 -6.40 14.54
C GLU A 143 12.42 -4.87 14.68
N SER A 144 13.47 -4.11 14.37
CA SER A 144 13.41 -2.64 14.29
C SER A 144 12.40 -2.17 13.25
N ASP A 145 12.36 -2.85 12.11
CA ASP A 145 11.57 -2.45 10.95
C ASP A 145 10.10 -2.82 11.16
N ARG A 146 9.85 -3.94 11.84
CA ARG A 146 8.50 -4.33 12.27
C ARG A 146 7.87 -3.31 13.22
N THR A 147 8.65 -2.73 14.12
CA THR A 147 8.16 -1.71 15.06
C THR A 147 7.67 -0.46 14.33
N ALA A 148 8.40 -0.02 13.31
CA ALA A 148 7.99 1.10 12.47
C ALA A 148 6.70 0.81 11.67
N ILE A 149 6.56 -0.42 11.16
CA ILE A 149 5.34 -0.83 10.44
C ILE A 149 4.14 -0.85 11.38
N HIS A 150 4.29 -1.27 12.64
CA HIS A 150 3.19 -1.26 13.61
C HIS A 150 2.66 0.15 13.87
N GLU A 151 3.54 1.16 13.96
CA GLU A 151 3.13 2.57 14.10
C GLU A 151 2.28 3.00 12.89
N VAL A 152 2.71 2.69 11.68
CA VAL A 152 1.97 3.02 10.45
C VAL A 152 0.64 2.30 10.37
N MET A 153 0.61 1.01 10.74
CA MET A 153 -0.63 0.21 10.73
C MET A 153 -1.66 0.76 11.71
N GLU A 154 -1.24 1.24 12.88
CA GLU A 154 -2.14 1.70 13.93
C GLU A 154 -2.53 3.17 13.77
N GLN A 155 -1.55 4.06 13.61
CA GLN A 155 -1.75 5.51 13.63
C GLN A 155 -1.86 6.14 12.23
N GLN A 156 -1.48 5.40 11.17
CA GLN A 156 -1.35 5.93 9.79
C GLN A 156 -0.43 7.14 9.68
N THR A 157 0.52 7.26 10.63
CA THR A 157 1.51 8.32 10.70
C THR A 157 2.85 7.75 11.12
N ILE A 158 3.93 8.42 10.75
CA ILE A 158 5.29 8.12 11.17
C ILE A 158 5.82 9.33 11.92
N SER A 159 6.18 9.13 13.18
CA SER A 159 6.84 10.14 14.00
C SER A 159 8.36 10.02 13.90
N ILE A 160 9.03 11.12 13.55
CA ILE A 160 10.49 11.14 13.38
C ILE A 160 11.05 12.24 14.26
N SER A 161 11.96 11.84 15.14
CA SER A 161 12.72 12.73 16.02
C SER A 161 14.20 12.41 15.90
N LYS A 162 14.87 12.95 14.88
CA LYS A 162 16.29 12.70 14.59
C LYS A 162 16.98 13.98 14.13
N ALA A 163 18.24 14.14 14.55
CA ALA A 163 19.12 15.24 14.13
C ALA A 163 18.50 16.65 14.25
N GLY A 164 17.72 16.89 15.32
CA GLY A 164 17.06 18.18 15.57
C GLY A 164 15.76 18.40 14.80
N ILE A 165 15.38 17.47 13.91
CA ILE A 165 14.10 17.49 13.20
C ILE A 165 13.10 16.64 13.98
N THR A 166 12.02 17.26 14.43
CA THR A 166 10.87 16.60 15.06
C THR A 166 9.65 16.85 14.17
N THR A 167 9.26 15.86 13.37
CA THR A 167 8.15 15.96 12.44
C THR A 167 7.33 14.68 12.41
N THR A 168 6.06 14.82 12.07
CA THR A 168 5.14 13.70 11.88
C THR A 168 4.71 13.67 10.42
N LEU A 169 4.98 12.57 9.73
CA LEU A 169 4.59 12.35 8.34
C LEU A 169 3.33 11.49 8.29
N ASN A 170 2.42 11.80 7.38
CA ASN A 170 1.26 10.96 7.13
C ASN A 170 1.67 9.77 6.25
N ALA A 171 1.21 8.58 6.60
CA ALA A 171 1.43 7.34 5.86
C ALA A 171 0.12 6.54 5.83
N ARG A 172 -0.92 7.11 5.20
CA ARG A 172 -2.23 6.47 5.05
C ARG A 172 -2.17 5.44 3.94
N THR A 173 -1.52 4.32 4.25
CA THR A 173 -1.22 3.29 3.27
C THR A 173 -1.89 2.00 3.67
N SER A 174 -2.37 1.26 2.67
CA SER A 174 -2.77 -0.13 2.87
C SER A 174 -1.54 -1.02 2.70
N ILE A 175 -1.31 -1.93 3.62
CA ILE A 175 -0.16 -2.85 3.57
C ILE A 175 -0.61 -4.19 2.97
N LEU A 176 0.07 -4.59 1.91
CA LEU A 176 -0.03 -5.93 1.32
C LEU A 176 1.28 -6.69 1.59
N ALA A 177 1.24 -7.65 2.52
CA ALA A 177 2.40 -8.45 2.88
C ALA A 177 2.36 -9.83 2.23
N ALA A 178 3.52 -10.42 1.94
CA ALA A 178 3.68 -11.83 1.61
C ALA A 178 4.76 -12.49 2.47
N ALA A 179 4.44 -13.68 2.99
CA ALA A 179 5.35 -14.58 3.71
C ALA A 179 5.15 -16.00 3.20
#